data_AF-A0A9E5NLE2-F1
#
_entry.id   AF-A0A9E5NLE2-F1
#
_cell.length_a   1.000
_cell.length_b   1.000
_cell.length_c   1.000
_cell.angle_alpha   90.00
_cell.angle_beta   90.00
_cell.angle_gamma   90.00
#
_symmetry.space_group_name_H-M   'P 1'
#
loop_
_entity.id
_entity.type
_entity.pdbx_description
1 polymer ?
#
loop_
_entity_poly.entity_id
_entity_poly.type
_entity_poly.pdbx_seq_one_letter_code
_entity_poly.pdbx_strand_id
1 'polypeptide(L)' 'MIHDSAEVHPTARIGPGTKIWHQAQVREGAQLGANCIVGK' A
#
# COMPACT_ATOMS: atom_id res chain seq x y z
N MET A 1 0.07 0.83 7.97
CA MET A 1 1.27 1.69 8.10
C MET A 1 1.86 1.84 6.71
N ILE A 2 2.07 3.08 6.27
CA ILE A 2 2.63 3.38 4.94
C ILE A 2 3.95 4.10 5.19
N HIS A 3 5.04 3.58 4.62
CA HIS A 3 6.35 4.23 4.69
C HIS A 3 6.36 5.49 3.81
N ASP A 4 7.03 6.56 4.22
CA ASP A 4 7.00 7.86 3.52
C ASP A 4 7.55 7.81 2.09
N SER A 5 8.44 6.85 1.81
CA SER A 5 8.97 6.61 0.46
C SER A 5 8.10 5.70 -0.41
N ALA A 6 6.98 5.22 0.09
CA ALA A 6 6.04 4.44 -0.71
C ALA A 6 5.15 5.38 -1.54
N GLU A 7 4.95 5.02 -2.80
CA GLU A 7 4.05 5.75 -3.69
C GLU A 7 2.71 5.02 -3.71
N VAL A 8 1.70 5.60 -3.06
CA VAL A 8 0.34 5.04 -3.02
C VAL A 8 -0.60 5.99 -3.73
N HIS A 9 -1.19 5.53 -4.83
CA HIS A 9 -2.16 6.30 -5.57
C HIS A 9 -3.41 6.55 -4.70
N PRO A 10 -3.98 7.77 -4.68
CA PRO A 10 -5.11 8.11 -3.81
C PRO A 10 -6.39 7.30 -4.07
N THR A 11 -6.51 6.66 -5.24
CA THR A 11 -7.65 5.78 -5.55
C THR A 11 -7.45 4.33 -5.10
N ALA A 12 -6.28 3.99 -4.57
CA ALA A 12 -6.03 2.66 -4.02
C ALA A 12 -6.80 2.46 -2.71
N ARG A 13 -7.25 1.22 -2.48
CA ARG A 13 -7.94 0.82 -1.26
C ARG A 13 -7.02 -0.06 -0.43
N ILE A 14 -6.74 0.37 0.79
CA ILE A 14 -5.83 -0.32 1.70
C ILE A 14 -6.64 -0.88 2.86
N GLY A 15 -6.73 -2.20 2.94
CA GLY A 15 -7.41 -2.88 4.05
C GLY A 15 -6.71 -2.66 5.40
N PRO A 16 -7.43 -2.84 6.52
CA PRO A 16 -6.91 -2.62 7.85
C PRO A 16 -5.72 -3.52 8.15
N GLY A 17 -4.76 -3.03 8.94
CA GLY A 17 -3.55 -3.78 9.31
C GLY A 17 -2.51 -3.94 8.19
N THR A 18 -2.80 -3.49 6.97
CA THR A 18 -1.85 -3.56 5.85
C THR A 18 -0.64 -2.65 6.07
N LYS A 19 0.54 -3.15 5.69
CA LYS A 19 1.83 -2.47 5.78
C LYS A 19 2.44 -2.31 4.38
N ILE A 20 2.80 -1.08 4.05
CA ILE A 20 3.45 -0.72 2.78
C ILE A 20 4.85 -0.23 3.11
N TRP A 21 5.85 -0.95 2.63
CA TRP A 21 7.26 -0.75 2.95
C TRP A 21 7.97 0.16 1.96
N HIS A 22 9.23 0.46 2.26
CA HIS A 22 10.07 1.39 1.50
C HIS A 22 10.06 1.10 -0.02
N GLN A 23 9.85 2.14 -0.83
CA GLN A 23 9.84 2.09 -2.31
C GLN A 23 8.76 1.19 -2.95
N ALA A 24 7.76 0.73 -2.20
CA ALA A 24 6.62 0.04 -2.80
C ALA A 24 5.76 1.01 -3.62
N GLN A 25 5.22 0.53 -4.74
CA GLN A 25 4.28 1.27 -5.58
C GLN A 25 2.90 0.59 -5.58
N VAL A 26 1.88 1.32 -5.15
CA VAL A 26 0.48 0.89 -5.19
C VAL A 26 -0.29 1.79 -6.16
N ARG A 27 -0.70 1.21 -7.29
CA ARG A 27 -1.24 1.93 -8.44
C ARG A 27 -2.74 2.20 -8.34
N GLU A 28 -3.22 3.03 -9.26
CA GLU A 28 -4.61 3.39 -9.43
C GLU A 28 -5.54 2.16 -9.45
N GLY A 29 -6.60 2.20 -8.62
CA GLY A 29 -7.59 1.12 -8.54
C GLY A 29 -7.13 -0.17 -7.84
N ALA A 30 -5.89 -0.23 -7.33
CA ALA A 30 -5.43 -1.38 -6.55
C ALA A 30 -6.27 -1.57 -5.28
N GLN A 31 -6.55 -2.82 -4.95
CA GLN A 31 -7.30 -3.20 -3.74
C GLN A 31 -6.47 -4.20 -2.94
N LEU A 32 -5.95 -3.74 -1.80
CA LEU A 32 -5.24 -4.59 -0.85
C LEU A 32 -6.21 -5.00 0.25
N GLY A 33 -6.24 -6.30 0.55
CA GLY A 33 -7.01 -6.86 1.65
C GLY A 33 -6.48 -6.44 3.02
N ALA A 34 -7.04 -7.02 4.08
CA ALA A 34 -6.55 -6.81 5.44
C ALA A 34 -5.22 -7.56 5.68
N ASN A 35 -4.35 -6.99 6.51
CA ASN A 35 -3.08 -7.57 6.94
C ASN A 35 -2.11 -7.95 5.79
N CYS A 36 -2.20 -7.28 4.64
CA CYS A 36 -1.23 -7.46 3.57
C CYS A 36 0.12 -6.81 3.91
N ILE A 37 1.18 -7.35 3.34
CA ILE A 37 2.53 -6.78 3.39
C ILE A 37 2.99 -6.54 1.96
N VAL A 38 3.22 -5.28 1.60
CA VAL A 38 3.69 -4.89 0.26
C VAL A 38 5.08 -4.30 0.39
N GLY A 39 6.08 -4.99 -0.17
CA GLY A 39 7.45 -4.52 -0.33
C GLY A 39 7.77 -4.22 -1.78
N LYS A 40 8.97 -3.71 -2.03
CA LYS A 40 9.57 -3.63 -3.36
C LYS A 40 9.85 -5.03 -3.91
#